data_AF-A0A0E3BCS4-F1
#
_entry.id   AF-A0A0E3BCS4-F1
#
_cell.length_a   1.000
_cell.length_b   1.000
_cell.length_c   1.000
_cell.angle_alpha   90.00
_cell.angle_beta   90.00
_cell.angle_gamma   90.00
#
_symmetry.space_group_name_H-M   'P 1'
#
loop_
_entity.id
_entity.type
_entity.pdbx_description
1 polymer ?
#
loop_
_entity_poly.entity_id
_entity_poly.type
_entity_poly.pdbx_seq_one_letter_code
_entity_poly.pdbx_strand_id
1 'polypeptide(L)' 'MAYTQDDLENVRRAIATGEKSVMVNGRRVEFRDMSELFQAEARIQAALSQPEGAPRGGVRRFRFTTLRGD' A
#
# COMPACT_ATOMS: atom_id res chain seq x y z
N MET A 1 10.31 1.26 8.08
CA MET A 1 9.52 2.15 8.96
C MET A 1 8.09 2.10 8.49
N ALA A 2 7.17 1.69 9.37
CA ALA A 2 5.76 1.55 9.06
C ALA A 2 5.14 2.93 8.88
N TYR A 3 4.31 3.10 7.85
CA TYR A 3 3.46 4.27 7.72
C TYR A 3 2.51 4.34 8.92
N THR A 4 2.25 5.54 9.43
CA THR A 4 1.37 5.75 10.58
C THR A 4 0.01 6.30 10.16
N GLN A 5 -0.94 6.28 11.08
CA GLN A 5 -2.28 6.82 10.84
C GLN A 5 -2.24 8.36 10.68
N ASP A 6 -1.28 9.03 11.33
CA ASP A 6 -1.02 10.46 11.20
C ASP A 6 -0.55 10.83 9.77
N ASP A 7 0.30 9.98 9.17
CA ASP A 7 0.73 10.15 7.78
C ASP A 7 -0.46 10.14 6.82
N LEU A 8 -1.45 9.25 7.05
CA LEU A 8 -2.65 9.16 6.23
C LEU A 8 -3.51 10.44 6.36
N GLU A 9 -3.63 10.98 7.56
CA GLU A 9 -4.43 12.18 7.80
C GLU A 9 -3.77 13.43 7.18
N ASN A 10 -2.45 13.56 7.28
CA ASN A 10 -1.69 14.63 6.63
C ASN A 10 -1.86 14.60 5.11
N VAL A 11 -1.80 13.41 4.49
CA VAL A 11 -2.06 13.25 3.05
C VAL A 11 -3.48 13.67 2.70
N ARG A 12 -4.50 13.22 3.44
CA ARG A 12 -5.90 13.59 3.19
C ARG A 12 -6.16 15.08 3.32
N ARG A 13 -5.55 15.74 4.31
CA ARG A 13 -5.63 17.20 4.46
C ARG A 13 -5.02 17.91 3.26
N ALA A 14 -3.87 17.45 2.77
CA ALA A 14 -3.24 18.02 1.58
C ALA A 14 -4.08 17.81 0.31
N ILE A 15 -4.74 16.65 0.16
CA ILE A 15 -5.73 16.43 -0.92
C ILE A 15 -6.85 17.46 -0.82
N ALA A 16 -7.42 17.65 0.39
CA ALA A 16 -8.55 18.55 0.60
C ALA A 16 -8.20 20.03 0.35
N THR A 17 -6.96 20.44 0.63
CA THR A 17 -6.48 21.81 0.38
C THR A 17 -5.94 22.00 -1.04
N GLY A 18 -5.72 20.92 -1.80
CA GLY A 18 -5.08 20.96 -3.12
C GLY A 18 -3.56 21.21 -3.05
N GLU A 19 -2.95 20.96 -1.89
CA GLU A 19 -1.52 21.17 -1.68
C GLU A 19 -0.72 19.94 -2.14
N LYS A 20 0.36 20.17 -2.89
CA LYS A 20 1.22 19.10 -3.42
C LYS A 20 2.32 18.67 -2.46
N SER A 21 2.48 19.40 -1.35
CA SER A 21 3.48 19.13 -0.33
C SER A 21 2.82 18.46 0.88
N VAL A 22 3.36 17.34 1.32
CA VAL A 22 2.87 16.63 2.52
C VAL A 22 4.03 16.27 3.43
N MET A 23 3.83 16.35 4.73
CA MET A 23 4.77 15.80 5.70
C MET A 23 4.45 14.31 5.91
N VAL A 24 5.39 13.45 5.53
CA VAL A 24 5.29 11.99 5.72
C VAL A 24 6.52 11.55 6.51
N ASN A 25 6.29 10.91 7.66
CA ASN A 25 7.33 10.38 8.53
C ASN A 25 8.36 11.45 8.96
N GLY A 26 7.89 12.67 9.23
CA GLY A 26 8.73 13.82 9.58
C GLY A 26 9.56 14.40 8.43
N ARG A 27 9.31 13.96 7.19
CA ARG A 27 9.96 14.49 5.97
C ARG A 27 8.92 15.16 5.10
N ARG A 28 9.26 16.35 4.57
CA ARG A 28 8.43 17.01 3.56
C ARG A 28 8.65 16.29 2.22
N VAL A 29 7.58 15.75 1.67
CA VAL A 29 7.53 15.11 0.36
C VAL A 29 6.68 16.00 -0.53
N GLU A 30 7.24 16.47 -1.64
CA GLU A 30 6.52 17.22 -2.66
C GLU A 30 6.19 16.28 -3.83
N PHE A 31 4.90 16.13 -4.11
CA PHE A 31 4.40 15.34 -5.22
C PHE A 31 4.26 16.21 -6.47
N ARG A 32 4.48 15.64 -7.65
CA ARG A 32 4.38 16.43 -8.89
C ARG A 32 2.93 16.78 -9.23
N ASP A 33 2.03 15.84 -8.95
CA ASP A 33 0.62 15.88 -9.35
C ASP A 33 -0.30 15.31 -8.26
N MET A 34 -1.58 15.71 -8.27
CA MET A 34 -2.58 15.15 -7.37
C MET A 34 -2.73 13.63 -7.54
N SER A 35 -2.51 13.11 -8.75
CA SER A 35 -2.54 11.68 -9.05
C SER A 35 -1.48 10.88 -8.29
N GLU A 36 -0.29 11.45 -8.06
CA GLU A 36 0.71 10.82 -7.19
C GLU A 36 0.27 10.86 -5.72
N LEU A 37 -0.42 11.93 -5.32
CA LEU A 37 -0.90 12.11 -3.95
C LEU A 37 -1.99 11.07 -3.60
N PHE A 38 -2.90 10.78 -4.53
CA PHE A 38 -3.86 9.68 -4.40
C PHE A 38 -3.18 8.29 -4.37
N GLN A 39 -2.15 8.08 -5.19
CA GLN A 39 -1.37 6.83 -5.14
C GLN A 39 -0.63 6.68 -3.80
N ALA A 40 -0.13 7.78 -3.24
CA ALA A 40 0.50 7.78 -1.92
C ALA A 40 -0.50 7.42 -0.82
N GLU A 41 -1.73 7.97 -0.84
CA GLU A 41 -2.80 7.59 0.09
C GLU A 41 -3.07 6.07 0.03
N ALA A 42 -3.28 5.54 -1.18
CA ALA A 42 -3.55 4.11 -1.39
C ALA A 42 -2.39 3.22 -0.88
N ARG A 43 -1.14 3.65 -1.08
CA ARG A 43 0.04 2.93 -0.63
C ARG A 43 0.17 2.91 0.90
N ILE A 44 -0.14 4.03 1.55
CA ILE A 44 -0.18 4.15 3.01
C ILE A 44 -1.29 3.28 3.58
N GLN A 45 -2.51 3.33 3.01
CA GLN A 45 -3.62 2.48 3.43
C GLN A 45 -3.31 0.99 3.26
N ALA A 46 -2.68 0.61 2.14
CA ALA A 46 -2.26 -0.76 1.90
C ALA A 46 -1.22 -1.21 2.93
N ALA A 47 -0.25 -0.35 3.26
CA ALA A 47 0.74 -0.66 4.28
C ALA A 47 0.15 -0.74 5.70
N LEU A 48 -0.86 0.07 6.01
CA LEU A 48 -1.60 0.00 7.28
C LEU A 48 -2.50 -1.24 7.38
N SER A 49 -3.10 -1.65 6.25
CA SER A 49 -4.02 -2.79 6.19
C SER A 49 -3.31 -4.14 6.05
N GLN A 50 -2.06 -4.15 5.60
CA GLN A 50 -1.31 -5.37 5.37
C GLN A 50 -0.46 -5.66 6.61
N PRO A 51 -0.90 -6.57 7.51
CA PRO A 51 -0.03 -7.06 8.57
C PRO A 51 1.21 -7.69 7.93
N GLU A 52 2.37 -7.34 8.47
CA GLU A 52 3.68 -7.87 8.10
C GLU A 52 3.65 -9.41 8.19
N GLY A 53 3.27 -10.10 7.09
CA GLY A 53 3.16 -11.57 7.09
C GLY A 53 2.00 -12.18 6.29
N ALA A 54 1.12 -11.42 5.63
CA ALA A 54 0.10 -12.05 4.77
C ALA A 54 0.77 -12.78 3.58
N PRO A 55 0.66 -14.13 3.48
CA PRO A 55 1.31 -14.88 2.41
C PRO A 55 0.68 -14.49 1.07
N ARG A 56 1.50 -13.92 0.20
CA ARG A 56 1.14 -13.58 -1.18
C ARG A 56 0.91 -14.87 -1.93
N GLY A 57 -0.34 -15.36 -1.94
CA GLY A 57 -0.82 -16.43 -2.79
C GLY A 57 0.06 -17.68 -2.79
N GLY A 58 -0.12 -18.56 -1.78
CA GLY A 58 0.44 -19.90 -1.83
C GLY A 58 0.03 -20.58 -3.15
N VAL A 59 1.01 -20.94 -3.97
CA VAL A 59 0.80 -21.68 -5.22
C VAL A 59 0.04 -22.96 -4.87
N ARG A 60 -1.25 -23.04 -5.23
CA ARG A 60 -2.03 -24.27 -5.10
C ARG A 60 -1.45 -25.28 -6.09
N ARG A 61 -0.48 -26.08 -5.62
CA ARG A 61 0.04 -27.24 -6.37
C ARG A 61 -1.04 -28.32 -6.36
N PHE A 62 -1.82 -28.39 -7.43
CA PHE A 62 -2.66 -29.56 -7.70
C PHE A 62 -1.74 -30.70 -8.13
N ARG A 63 -1.58 -31.71 -7.27
CA ARG A 63 -0.90 -32.96 -7.63
C ARG A 63 -1.93 -33.84 -8.35
N PHE A 64 -1.92 -33.82 -9.67
CA PHE A 64 -2.65 -34.81 -10.45
C PHE A 64 -1.87 -36.13 -10.39
N THR A 65 -2.34 -37.09 -9.60
CA THR A 65 -1.93 -38.49 -9.71
C THR A 65 -2.66 -39.09 -10.89
N THR A 66 -2.00 -39.17 -12.04
CA THR A 66 -2.46 -40.05 -13.12
C THR A 66 -2.22 -41.49 -12.67
N LEU A 67 -3.31 -42.19 -12.36
CA LEU A 67 -3.32 -43.64 -12.26
C LEU A 67 -3.04 -44.19 -13.68
N ARG A 68 -1.76 -44.39 -14.00
CA ARG A 68 -1.36 -45.34 -15.04
C ARG A 68 -0.93 -46.59 -14.30
N GLY A 69 -1.83 -47.55 -14.20
CA GLY A 69 -1.60 -48.87 -13.65
C GLY A 69 -2.54 -49.85 -14.33
N ASP A 70 -1.92 -50.77 -15.05
CA ASP A 70 -2.42 -51.93 -15.80
C ASP A 70 -3.24 -51.66 -17.08
#